data_AF-A0A7X8WI54-F1
#
_entry.id   AF-A0A7X8WI54-F1
#
_cell.length_a   1.000
_cell.length_b   1.000
_cell.length_c   1.000
_cell.angle_alpha   90.00
_cell.angle_beta   90.00
_cell.angle_gamma   90.00
#
_symmetry.space_group_name_H-M   'P 1'
#
loop_
_entity.id
_entity.type
_entity.pdbx_description
1 polymer ?
#
loop_
_entity_poly.entity_id
_entity_poly.type
_entity_poly.pdbx_seq_one_letter_code
_entity_poly.pdbx_strand_id
1 'polypeptide(L)'
;MRNLILPALKMTIASIVTILLASAFDLKYATTAGVIALLSIQSTKKESFKMAFKRICISLIALALSAVLFHMLGFKIIVFGIFLIIFIPLAYLV
;
A
#
# COMPACT_ATOMS: atom_id res chain seq x y z
N MET A 1 2.58 -10.21 -19.17
CA MET A 1 2.54 -11.44 -18.34
C MET A 1 3.93 -12.03 -17.96
N ARG A 2 5.09 -11.48 -18.38
CA ARG A 2 6.41 -12.12 -18.21
C ARG A 2 7.18 -11.83 -16.90
N ASN A 3 6.58 -11.16 -15.91
CA ASN A 3 7.29 -10.70 -14.69
C ASN A 3 6.82 -11.32 -13.35
N LEU A 4 5.91 -12.31 -13.36
CA LEU A 4 5.44 -12.95 -12.11
C LEU A 4 6.27 -14.16 -11.67
N ILE A 5 7.06 -14.76 -12.56
CA ILE A 5 7.81 -15.99 -12.26
C ILE A 5 8.98 -15.72 -11.30
N LEU A 6 9.67 -14.58 -11.47
CA LEU A 6 10.80 -14.15 -10.62
C LEU A 6 10.42 -13.97 -9.14
N PRO A 7 9.35 -13.22 -8.79
CA PRO A 7 8.94 -13.07 -7.38
C PRO A 7 8.41 -14.38 -6.79
N ALA A 8 7.68 -15.20 -7.57
CA ALA A 8 7.22 -16.51 -7.11
C ALA A 8 8.40 -17.43 -6.77
N LEU A 9 9.43 -17.48 -7.62
CA LEU A 9 10.64 -18.27 -7.36
C LEU A 9 11.36 -17.82 -6.08
N LYS A 10 11.50 -16.50 -5.88
CA LYS A 10 12.09 -15.95 -4.64
C LYS A 10 11.28 -16.32 -3.40
N MET A 11 9.95 -16.30 -3.47
CA MET A 11 9.06 -16.73 -2.37
C MET A 11 9.24 -18.23 -2.05
N THR A 12 9.27 -19.07 -3.08
CA THR A 12 9.44 -20.52 -2.92
C THR A 12 10.80 -20.86 -2.30
N ILE A 13 11.89 -20.27 -2.80
CA ILE A 13 13.24 -20.51 -2.27
C ILE A 13 13.32 -20.04 -0.80
N ALA A 14 12.78 -18.86 -0.48
CA ALA A 14 12.79 -18.36 0.89
C ALA A 14 12.00 -19.25 1.87
N SER A 15 10.86 -19.80 1.43
CA SER A 15 10.08 -20.75 2.23
C SER A 15 10.85 -22.05 2.48
N ILE A 16 11.46 -22.63 1.44
CA ILE A 16 12.26 -23.86 1.55
C ILE A 16 13.47 -23.66 2.48
N VAL A 17 14.21 -22.55 2.32
CA VAL A 17 15.35 -22.22 3.19
C VAL A 17 14.90 -22.05 4.64
N THR A 18 13.74 -21.44 4.88
CA THR A 18 13.17 -21.30 6.23
C THR A 18 12.82 -22.65 6.85
N ILE A 19 12.19 -23.54 6.09
CA ILE A 19 11.86 -24.90 6.56
C ILE A 19 13.14 -25.66 6.90
N LEU A 20 14.15 -25.61 6.03
CA LEU A 20 15.42 -26.31 6.24
C LEU A 20 16.15 -25.79 7.48
N LEU A 21 16.18 -24.47 7.68
CA LEU A 21 16.74 -23.86 8.89
C LEU A 21 15.94 -24.24 10.15
N ALA A 22 14.61 -24.21 10.09
CA ALA A 22 13.78 -24.58 11.24
C ALA A 22 13.93 -26.07 11.59
N SER A 23 14.07 -26.96 10.59
CA SER A 23 14.36 -28.37 10.81
C SER A 23 15.76 -28.59 11.41
N ALA A 24 16.76 -27.80 10.99
CA ALA A 24 18.11 -27.86 11.59
C ALA A 24 18.15 -27.43 13.07
N PHE A 25 17.18 -26.63 13.50
CA PHE A 25 17.00 -26.20 14.90
C PHE A 25 16.05 -27.12 15.71
N ASP A 26 15.66 -28.28 15.17
CA ASP A 26 14.74 -29.26 15.79
C ASP A 26 13.36 -28.67 16.18
N LEU A 27 12.90 -27.64 15.46
CA LEU A 27 11.57 -27.06 15.70
C LEU A 27 10.47 -28.01 15.19
N LYS A 28 9.59 -28.45 16.10
CA LYS A 28 8.37 -29.22 15.81
C LYS A 28 7.46 -28.63 14.71
N TYR A 29 7.62 -27.34 14.38
CA TYR A 29 6.77 -26.59 13.46
C TYR A 29 7.54 -25.99 12.27
N ALA A 30 8.53 -26.70 11.73
CA ALA A 30 9.34 -26.23 10.60
C ALA A 30 8.50 -25.87 9.36
N THR A 31 7.49 -26.67 9.04
CA THR A 31 6.57 -26.42 7.90
C THR A 31 5.77 -25.13 8.11
N THR A 32 5.33 -24.86 9.33
CA THR A 32 4.58 -23.65 9.70
C THR A 32 5.46 -22.40 9.58
N ALA A 33 6.75 -22.49 9.93
CA ALA A 33 7.71 -21.41 9.74
C ALA A 33 7.90 -21.05 8.25
N GLY A 34 7.93 -22.05 7.36
CA GLY A 34 7.95 -21.83 5.90
C GLY A 34 6.72 -21.09 5.37
N VAL A 35 5.52 -21.45 5.87
CA VAL A 35 4.28 -20.75 5.50
C VAL A 35 4.29 -19.29 5.97
N ILE A 36 4.76 -19.02 7.19
CA ILE A 36 4.87 -17.65 7.72
C ILE A 36 5.86 -16.82 6.89
N ALA A 37 7.01 -17.39 6.53
CA ALA A 37 8.00 -16.73 5.66
C ALA A 37 7.43 -16.44 4.26
N LEU A 38 6.69 -17.39 3.69
CA LEU A 38 6.01 -17.22 2.42
C LEU A 38 4.98 -16.09 2.49
N LEU A 39 4.12 -16.06 3.51
CA LEU A 39 3.14 -14.98 3.73
C LEU A 39 3.80 -13.61 3.94
N SER A 40 4.96 -13.56 4.59
CA SER A 40 5.71 -12.32 4.82
C SER A 40 6.27 -11.72 3.52
N ILE A 41 6.67 -12.56 2.55
CA ILE A 41 7.18 -12.11 1.24
C ILE A 41 6.05 -11.91 0.24
N GLN A 42 5.02 -12.77 0.30
CA GLN A 42 3.80 -12.65 -0.50
C GLN A 42 2.95 -11.44 -0.10
N SER A 43 3.25 -10.81 1.04
CA SER A 43 2.62 -9.55 1.40
C SER A 43 2.83 -8.54 0.29
N THR A 44 1.73 -8.28 -0.41
CA THR A 44 1.31 -7.12 -1.21
C THR A 44 1.49 -5.78 -0.46
N LYS A 45 2.39 -5.72 0.52
CA LYS A 45 2.72 -4.61 1.42
C LYS A 45 3.27 -3.40 0.68
N LYS A 46 3.98 -3.61 -0.44
CA LYS A 46 4.57 -2.49 -1.17
C LYS A 46 3.50 -1.58 -1.81
N GLU A 47 2.45 -2.19 -2.35
CA GLU A 47 1.34 -1.44 -2.96
C GLU A 47 0.38 -0.90 -1.89
N SER A 48 0.04 -1.67 -0.84
CA SER A 48 -0.80 -1.15 0.25
C SER A 48 -0.14 0.00 1.02
N PHE A 49 1.16 -0.07 1.28
CA PHE A 49 1.88 1.02 1.96
C PHE A 49 2.01 2.26 1.05
N LYS A 50 2.25 2.05 -0.24
CA LYS A 50 2.24 3.14 -1.24
C LYS A 50 0.86 3.78 -1.38
N MET A 51 -0.21 2.99 -1.38
CA MET A 51 -1.59 3.48 -1.40
C MET A 51 -1.95 4.23 -0.11
N ALA A 52 -1.53 3.73 1.06
CA ALA A 52 -1.76 4.41 2.34
C ALA A 52 -1.04 5.77 2.38
N PHE A 53 0.22 5.83 1.92
CA PHE A 53 0.98 7.07 1.87
C PHE A 53 0.38 8.07 0.87
N LYS A 54 -0.04 7.60 -0.31
CA LYS A 54 -0.76 8.39 -1.31
C LYS A 54 -2.04 9.01 -0.74
N ARG A 55 -2.84 8.23 0.02
CA ARG A 55 -4.06 8.72 0.68
C ARG A 55 -3.76 9.83 1.70
N ILE A 56 -2.67 9.71 2.47
CA ILE A 56 -2.29 10.75 3.44
C ILE A 56 -1.89 12.04 2.70
N CYS A 57 -1.04 11.95 1.67
CA CYS A 57 -0.68 13.10 0.85
C CYS A 57 -1.91 13.77 0.21
N ILE A 58 -2.86 12.99 -0.30
CA ILE A 58 -4.09 13.56 -0.89
C ILE A 58 -4.89 14.35 0.12
N SER A 59 -5.03 13.84 1.35
CA SER A 59 -5.85 14.47 2.37
C SER A 59 -5.24 15.81 2.83
N LEU A 60 -3.92 15.88 2.92
CA LEU A 60 -3.21 17.13 3.20
C LEU A 60 -3.41 18.16 2.08
N ILE A 61 -3.27 17.74 0.82
CA ILE A 61 -3.49 18.62 -0.33
C ILE A 61 -4.93 19.10 -0.38
N ALA A 62 -5.91 18.22 -0.13
CA ALA A 62 -7.32 18.56 -0.05
C ALA A 62 -7.60 19.62 1.02
N LEU A 63 -7.02 19.44 2.21
CA LEU A 63 -7.22 20.32 3.35
C LEU A 63 -6.60 21.70 3.08
N ALA A 64 -5.40 21.75 2.53
CA ALA A 64 -4.75 23.00 2.12
C ALA A 64 -5.54 23.71 1.00
N LEU A 65 -5.94 22.97 -0.03
CA LEU A 65 -6.71 23.51 -1.16
C LEU A 65 -8.07 24.06 -0.69
N SER A 66 -8.78 23.30 0.14
CA SER A 66 -10.03 23.72 0.76
C SER A 66 -9.82 24.99 1.59
N ALA A 67 -8.80 25.03 2.46
CA ALA A 67 -8.52 26.19 3.29
C ALA A 67 -8.30 27.46 2.44
N VAL A 68 -7.51 27.38 1.37
CA VAL A 68 -7.24 28.52 0.47
C VAL A 68 -8.51 28.95 -0.28
N LEU A 69 -9.26 28.01 -0.85
CA LEU A 69 -10.48 28.32 -1.62
C LEU A 69 -11.57 28.95 -0.73
N PHE A 70 -11.81 28.37 0.44
CA PHE A 70 -12.81 28.91 1.38
C PHE A 70 -12.37 30.24 1.99
N HIS A 71 -11.07 30.46 2.18
CA HIS A 71 -10.55 31.74 2.64
C HIS A 71 -10.68 32.85 1.58
N MET A 72 -10.38 32.57 0.31
CA MET A 72 -10.45 33.59 -0.76
C MET A 72 -11.86 33.86 -1.27
N LEU A 73 -12.71 32.83 -1.46
CA LEU A 73 -14.04 32.98 -2.07
C LEU A 73 -15.20 32.94 -1.07
N GLY A 74 -14.93 32.63 0.21
CA GLY A 74 -15.92 32.53 1.27
C GLY A 74 -16.70 31.21 1.30
N PHE A 75 -17.50 31.02 2.35
CA PHE A 75 -18.29 29.81 2.62
C PHE A 75 -19.59 29.76 1.79
N LYS A 76 -19.47 29.60 0.47
CA LYS A 76 -20.62 29.44 -0.45
C LYS A 76 -20.64 28.06 -1.09
N ILE A 77 -21.84 27.56 -1.37
CA ILE A 77 -22.07 26.25 -2.02
C ILE A 77 -21.35 26.13 -3.37
N ILE A 78 -21.21 27.25 -4.09
CA ILE A 78 -20.55 27.33 -5.40
C ILE A 78 -19.05 27.05 -5.28
N VAL A 79 -18.41 27.54 -4.21
CA VAL A 79 -16.98 27.33 -3.94
C VAL A 79 -16.71 25.88 -3.58
N PHE A 80 -17.62 25.25 -2.82
CA PHE A 80 -17.57 23.83 -2.53
C PHE A 80 -17.71 22.96 -3.81
N GLY A 81 -18.57 23.36 -4.74
CA GLY A 81 -18.70 22.71 -6.05
C GLY A 81 -17.42 22.78 -6.88
N ILE A 82 -16.77 23.94 -6.93
CA ILE A 82 -15.47 24.13 -7.62
C ILE A 82 -14.38 23.29 -6.95
N PHE A 83 -14.35 23.26 -5.62
CA PHE A 83 -13.42 22.42 -4.86
C PHE A 83 -13.59 20.93 -5.22
N LEU A 84 -14.82 20.41 -5.26
CA LEU A 84 -15.09 19.01 -5.61
C LEU A 84 -14.63 18.67 -7.04
N ILE A 85 -14.90 19.54 -8.01
CA ILE A 85 -14.48 19.34 -9.41
C ILE A 85 -12.97 19.21 -9.53
N ILE A 86 -12.20 19.94 -8.73
CA ILE A 86 -10.73 19.88 -8.74
C ILE A 86 -10.21 18.70 -7.91
N PHE A 87 -10.84 18.44 -6.76
CA PHE A 87 -10.38 17.42 -5.81
C PHE A 87 -10.60 15.98 -6.29
N ILE A 88 -11.76 15.68 -6.89
CA ILE A 88 -12.09 14.32 -7.37
C ILE A 88 -11.06 13.76 -8.39
N PRO A 89 -10.73 14.46 -9.49
CA PRO A 89 -9.76 13.95 -10.46
C PRO A 89 -8.35 13.89 -9.85
N LEU A 90 -8.00 14.83 -8.98
CA LEU A 90 -6.71 14.83 -8.29
C LEU A 90 -6.56 13.62 -7.37
N ALA A 91 -7.64 13.24 -6.68
CA ALA A 91 -7.66 12.06 -5.82
C ALA A 91 -7.60 10.72 -6.58
N TYR A 92 -8.01 10.71 -7.85
CA TYR A 92 -7.92 9.53 -8.70
C TYR A 92 -6.55 9.40 -9.40
N LEU A 93 -5.88 10.52 -9.68
CA LEU A 93 -4.59 10.55 -10.40
C LEU A 93 -3.40 10.11 -9.52
N VAL A 94 -3.48 10.37 -8.22
CA VAL A 94 -2.42 10.07 -7.25
C VAL A 94 -2.55 8.65 -6.73
#